data_AF-A0A7J8WC01-F1
#
_entry.id   AF-A0A7J8WC01-F1
#
_cell.length_a   1.000
_cell.length_b   1.000
_cell.length_c   1.000
_cell.angle_alpha   90.00
_cell.angle_beta   90.00
_cell.angle_gamma   90.00
#
_symmetry.space_group_name_H-M   'P 1'
#
loop_
_entity.id
_entity.type
_entity.pdbx_description
1 polymer ?
#
loop_
_entity_poly.entity_id
_entity_poly.type
_entity_poly.pdbx_seq_one_letter_code
_entity_poly.pdbx_strand_id
1 'polypeptide(L)'
;MMRGLDFCEGWVTLIMRCVQSVFYSVLLNKGQEAVFKPTIGLKQGDPLSPYLFINYTEGFSRLLSHAMRDGKIGGILFGKASLEGALAMKTIIKDYENMSGQLVNFDKSLIYFSNITSEEDQTRIGGELGVKISNNPEKYLGLPTMVVDLINDENHTWKEDIIEDLFTEEPTKKTLTIPLVNSSFPDKLVWRGDSTEEYSVKSGYKWCITSNQNGTRQTIIYKT
;
A
#
# COMPACT_ATOMS: atom_id res chain seq x y z
N MET A 1 13.93 1.99 18.81
CA MET A 1 13.61 2.48 17.46
C MET A 1 14.50 3.62 17.00
N MET A 2 14.45 4.84 17.56
CA MET A 2 15.25 5.99 17.08
C MET A 2 16.76 5.71 16.98
N ARG A 3 17.35 5.02 17.97
CA ARG A 3 18.76 4.59 17.90
C ARG A 3 19.06 3.66 16.72
N GLY A 4 18.12 2.79 16.36
CA GLY A 4 18.25 1.90 15.20
C GLY A 4 18.01 2.60 13.86
N LEU A 5 17.63 3.88 13.87
CA LEU A 5 17.55 4.75 12.71
C LEU A 5 18.73 5.74 12.66
N ASP A 6 19.79 5.49 13.43
CA ASP A 6 21.02 6.30 13.51
C ASP A 6 20.85 7.74 13.99
N PHE A 7 19.78 8.03 14.75
CA PHE A 7 19.68 9.32 15.45
C PHE A 7 20.75 9.43 16.54
N CYS A 8 21.43 10.58 16.61
CA CYS A 8 22.47 10.82 17.60
C CYS A 8 21.92 10.85 19.03
N GLU A 9 22.71 10.38 20.00
CA GLU A 9 22.27 10.26 21.41
C GLU A 9 21.83 11.60 22.02
N GLY A 10 22.43 12.72 21.61
CA GLY A 10 22.01 14.04 22.07
C GLY A 10 20.56 14.35 21.68
N TRP A 11 20.19 14.04 20.44
CA TRP A 11 18.83 14.28 19.93
C TRP A 11 17.82 13.32 20.55
N VAL A 12 18.19 12.03 20.66
CA VAL A 12 17.38 11.02 21.37
C VAL A 12 17.11 11.46 22.81
N THR A 13 18.14 11.96 23.51
CA THR A 13 18.00 12.46 24.89
C THR A 13 17.06 13.65 24.96
N LEU A 14 17.15 14.60 24.03
CA LEU A 14 16.30 15.79 24.01
C LEU A 14 14.83 15.43 23.81
N ILE A 15 14.53 14.53 22.87
CA ILE A 15 13.17 14.04 22.64
C ILE A 15 12.65 13.28 23.86
N MET A 16 13.45 12.38 24.43
CA MET A 16 13.03 11.61 25.60
C MET A 16 12.76 12.49 26.80
N ARG A 17 13.46 13.63 26.96
CA ARG A 17 13.12 14.63 27.99
C ARG A 17 11.72 15.21 27.79
N CYS A 18 11.35 15.57 26.56
CA CYS A 18 10.01 16.08 26.23
C CYS A 18 8.93 15.02 26.48
N VAL A 19 9.15 13.78 26.03
CA VAL A 19 8.17 12.69 26.17
C VAL A 19 7.99 12.28 27.63
N GLN A 20 9.07 12.24 28.42
CA GLN A 20 9.04 11.81 29.81
C GLN A 20 8.71 12.93 30.82
N SER A 21 8.63 14.20 30.40
CA SER A 21 8.28 15.31 31.29
C SER A 21 6.78 15.45 31.55
N VAL A 22 5.95 14.77 30.77
CA VAL A 22 4.48 14.94 30.83
C VAL A 22 3.90 14.21 32.04
N PHE A 23 2.92 14.85 32.69
CA PHE A 23 2.04 14.27 33.69
C PHE A 23 0.59 14.50 33.27
N TYR A 24 -0.28 13.54 33.59
CA TYR A 24 -1.71 13.64 33.33
C TYR A 24 -2.48 13.68 34.64
N SER A 25 -3.63 14.36 34.62
CA SER A 25 -4.62 14.28 35.68
C SER A 25 -5.98 13.97 35.07
N VAL A 26 -6.69 13.00 35.63
CA VAL A 26 -8.08 12.73 35.22
C VAL A 26 -9.03 13.57 36.07
N LEU A 27 -9.94 14.28 35.40
CA LEU A 27 -11.08 14.94 36.03
C LEU A 27 -12.29 14.03 35.89
N LEU A 28 -12.69 13.40 37.00
CA LEU A 28 -13.92 12.62 37.09
C LEU A 28 -14.89 13.38 37.99
N ASN A 29 -16.12 13.58 37.52
CA ASN A 29 -17.21 14.19 38.31
C ASN A 29 -16.85 15.54 38.99
N LYS A 30 -16.09 16.41 38.31
CA LYS A 30 -15.64 17.74 38.80
C LYS A 30 -14.67 17.71 39.99
N GLY A 31 -14.20 16.54 40.41
CA GLY A 31 -13.10 16.36 41.37
C GLY A 31 -11.80 15.99 40.65
N GLN A 32 -10.66 16.53 41.12
CA GLN A 32 -9.34 16.11 40.66
C GLN A 32 -8.91 14.91 41.50
N GLU A 33 -8.90 13.70 40.91
CA GLU A 33 -8.72 12.47 41.70
C GLU A 33 -7.27 11.97 41.76
N ALA A 34 -6.53 11.98 40.65
CA ALA A 34 -5.14 11.51 40.64
C ALA A 34 -4.31 12.10 39.50
N VAL A 35 -3.09 12.53 39.85
CA VAL A 35 -2.03 12.84 38.89
C VAL A 35 -1.21 11.57 38.66
N PHE A 36 -0.99 11.19 37.41
CA PHE A 36 -0.20 10.02 37.04
C PHE A 36 0.78 10.35 35.92
N LYS A 37 1.87 9.58 35.86
CA LYS A 37 2.87 9.68 34.79
C LYS A 37 2.55 8.63 33.73
N PRO A 38 2.41 9.00 32.45
CA PRO A 38 2.18 8.03 31.39
C PRO A 38 3.42 7.18 31.15
N THR A 39 3.20 5.88 30.96
CA THR A 39 4.24 4.91 30.60
C THR A 39 4.26 4.63 29.10
N ILE A 40 3.12 4.78 28.42
CA ILE A 40 2.92 4.48 27.01
C ILE A 40 2.09 5.59 26.36
N GLY A 41 2.40 5.91 25.11
CA GLY A 41 1.64 6.85 24.29
C GLY A 41 2.19 8.27 24.34
N LEU A 42 1.87 9.02 23.29
CA LEU A 42 2.21 10.43 23.17
C LEU A 42 0.95 11.27 23.42
N LYS A 43 1.14 12.50 23.90
CA LYS A 43 0.04 13.41 24.15
C LYS A 43 -0.65 13.78 22.82
N GLN A 44 -1.95 13.52 22.70
CA GLN A 44 -2.72 13.98 21.55
C GLN A 44 -2.84 15.51 21.58
N GLY A 45 -2.63 16.16 20.43
CA GLY A 45 -2.59 17.62 20.32
C GLY A 45 -1.25 18.26 20.73
N ASP A 46 -0.25 17.46 21.12
CA ASP A 46 1.12 17.94 21.27
C ASP A 46 1.75 18.11 19.87
N PRO A 47 2.37 19.26 19.58
CA PRO A 47 2.95 19.54 18.27
C PRO A 47 4.08 18.58 17.88
N LEU A 48 4.73 17.90 18.84
CA LEU A 48 5.81 16.95 18.57
C LEU A 48 5.28 15.55 18.20
N SER A 49 4.08 15.20 18.67
CA SER A 49 3.50 13.86 18.49
C SER A 49 3.39 13.39 17.03
N PRO A 50 2.96 14.22 16.07
CA PRO A 50 2.88 13.81 14.66
C PRO A 50 4.25 13.43 14.08
N TYR A 51 5.30 14.19 14.41
CA TYR A 51 6.65 13.92 13.92
C TYR A 51 7.23 12.64 14.51
N LEU A 52 7.00 12.41 15.81
CA LEU A 52 7.42 11.17 16.46
C LEU A 52 6.69 9.96 15.90
N PHE A 53 5.39 10.10 15.61
CA PHE A 53 4.62 9.04 14.96
C PHE A 53 5.24 8.66 13.60
N ILE A 54 5.56 9.64 12.75
CA ILE A 54 6.19 9.40 11.44
C ILE A 54 7.53 8.66 11.59
N ASN A 55 8.36 9.06 12.56
CA ASN A 55 9.63 8.37 12.82
C ASN A 55 9.44 6.91 13.26
N TYR A 56 8.34 6.61 13.96
CA TYR A 56 8.01 5.25 14.37
C TYR A 56 7.34 4.44 13.24
N THR A 57 6.66 5.06 12.28
CA THR A 57 6.13 4.35 11.10
C THR A 57 7.21 4.13 10.03
N GLU A 58 8.29 4.91 10.03
CA GLU A 58 9.44 4.74 9.13
C GLU A 58 10.07 3.33 9.24
N GLY A 59 10.18 2.77 10.44
CA GLY A 59 10.72 1.41 10.59
C GLY A 59 9.86 0.35 9.92
N PHE A 60 8.53 0.50 9.95
CA PHE A 60 7.63 -0.41 9.22
C PHE A 60 7.87 -0.31 7.71
N SER A 61 7.99 0.91 7.19
CA SER A 61 8.28 1.17 5.77
C SER A 61 9.62 0.54 5.34
N ARG A 62 10.63 0.56 6.20
CA ARG A 62 11.93 -0.09 5.95
C ARG A 62 11.85 -1.61 5.93
N LEU A 63 11.09 -2.22 6.85
CA LEU A 63 10.85 -3.66 6.86
C LEU A 63 10.15 -4.12 5.57
N LEU A 64 9.11 -3.39 5.15
CA LEU A 64 8.43 -3.62 3.88
C LEU A 64 9.38 -3.48 2.69
N SER A 65 10.17 -2.40 2.65
CA SER A 65 11.13 -2.16 1.58
C SER A 65 12.23 -3.22 1.51
N HIS A 66 12.62 -3.80 2.64
CA HIS A 66 13.57 -4.92 2.68
C HIS A 66 12.95 -6.19 2.11
N ALA A 67 11.74 -6.55 2.56
CA ALA A 67 11.02 -7.72 2.06
C ALA A 67 10.73 -7.65 0.55
N MET A 68 10.50 -6.46 0.00
CA MET A 68 10.37 -6.26 -1.45
C MET A 68 11.66 -6.51 -2.21
N ARG A 69 12.77 -5.98 -1.71
CA ARG A 69 14.09 -6.18 -2.33
C ARG A 69 14.47 -7.66 -2.34
N ASP A 70 14.06 -8.39 -1.31
CA ASP A 70 14.22 -9.84 -1.20
C ASP A 70 13.21 -10.63 -2.06
N GLY A 71 12.25 -9.96 -2.71
CA GLY A 71 11.20 -10.60 -3.52
C GLY A 71 10.13 -11.33 -2.73
N LYS A 72 10.10 -11.18 -1.40
CA LYS A 72 9.14 -11.86 -0.50
C LYS A 72 7.73 -11.29 -0.61
N ILE A 73 7.62 -10.00 -0.95
CA ILE A 73 6.35 -9.31 -1.20
C ILE A 73 6.42 -8.53 -2.52
N GLY A 74 5.33 -8.53 -3.29
CA GLY A 74 5.26 -7.90 -4.62
C GLY A 74 5.06 -6.37 -4.60
N GLY A 75 4.82 -5.77 -3.44
CA GLY A 75 4.53 -4.35 -3.27
C GLY A 75 4.11 -4.03 -1.83
N ILE A 76 3.92 -2.74 -1.50
CA ILE A 76 3.68 -2.29 -0.10
C ILE A 76 2.34 -2.82 0.40
N LEU A 77 1.29 -2.73 -0.43
CA LEU A 77 -0.09 -3.11 -0.08
C LEU A 77 -0.84 -3.78 -1.24
N PHE A 78 -0.18 -3.99 -2.37
CA PHE A 78 -0.74 -4.62 -3.56
C PHE A 78 0.26 -5.65 -4.07
N GLY A 79 -0.21 -6.87 -4.29
CA GLY A 79 0.65 -7.96 -4.72
C GLY A 79 -0.16 -9.16 -5.14
N LYS A 80 0.54 -10.13 -5.74
CA LYS A 80 -0.06 -11.43 -6.09
C LYS A 80 -0.60 -12.08 -4.81
N ALA A 81 -1.86 -12.51 -4.87
CA ALA A 81 -2.45 -13.33 -3.83
C ALA A 81 -1.64 -14.63 -3.69
N SER A 82 -0.82 -14.71 -2.65
CA SER A 82 0.09 -15.82 -2.40
C SER A 82 0.23 -16.04 -0.90
N LEU A 83 0.28 -17.32 -0.51
CA LEU A 83 0.46 -17.70 0.89
C LEU A 83 1.85 -17.27 1.40
N GLU A 84 2.88 -17.35 0.56
CA GLU A 84 4.23 -16.90 0.89
C GLU A 84 4.27 -15.41 1.21
N GLY A 85 3.65 -14.56 0.38
CA GLY A 85 3.57 -13.13 0.63
C GLY A 85 2.77 -12.79 1.90
N ALA A 86 1.73 -13.56 2.19
CA ALA A 86 0.93 -13.42 3.41
C ALA A 86 1.75 -13.74 4.67
N LEU A 87 2.51 -14.85 4.65
CA LEU A 87 3.41 -15.23 5.75
C LEU A 87 4.50 -14.18 5.96
N ALA A 88 5.12 -13.69 4.88
CA ALA A 88 6.11 -12.63 4.94
C ALA A 88 5.53 -11.36 5.58
N MET A 89 4.32 -10.96 5.18
CA MET A 89 3.62 -9.80 5.76
C MET A 89 3.35 -9.99 7.26
N LYS A 90 2.89 -11.18 7.66
CA LYS A 90 2.63 -11.51 9.06
C LYS A 90 3.91 -11.43 9.90
N THR A 91 5.04 -11.91 9.39
CA THR A 91 6.36 -11.79 10.04
C THR A 91 6.77 -10.33 10.18
N ILE A 92 6.64 -9.53 9.12
CA ILE A 92 6.98 -8.10 9.13
C ILE A 92 6.16 -7.34 10.17
N ILE A 93 4.85 -7.60 10.25
CA ILE A 93 3.97 -7.02 11.27
C ILE A 93 4.46 -7.42 12.65
N LYS A 94 4.73 -8.70 12.89
CA LYS A 94 5.21 -9.20 14.19
C LYS A 94 6.53 -8.53 14.61
N ASP A 95 7.47 -8.41 13.69
CA ASP A 95 8.76 -7.77 13.93
C ASP A 95 8.57 -6.28 14.27
N TYR A 96 7.68 -5.61 13.54
CA TYR A 96 7.33 -4.22 13.82
C TYR A 96 6.70 -4.04 15.21
N GLU A 97 5.75 -4.90 15.59
CA GLU A 97 5.10 -4.85 16.91
C GLU A 97 6.14 -5.02 18.03
N ASN A 98 7.06 -5.98 17.87
CA ASN A 98 8.13 -6.24 18.82
C ASN A 98 9.13 -5.07 18.94
N MET A 99 9.46 -4.41 17.84
CA MET A 99 10.46 -3.32 17.81
C MET A 99 9.88 -1.96 18.23
N SER A 100 8.62 -1.70 17.92
CA SER A 100 7.97 -0.40 18.14
C SER A 100 7.11 -0.36 19.41
N GLY A 101 6.59 -1.52 19.86
CA GLY A 101 5.57 -1.62 20.89
C GLY A 101 4.17 -1.18 20.44
N GLN A 102 4.00 -0.82 19.16
CA GLN A 102 2.69 -0.55 18.57
C GLN A 102 2.04 -1.87 18.18
N LEU A 103 0.72 -1.99 18.32
CA LEU A 103 -0.03 -3.19 17.96
C LEU A 103 -0.92 -2.91 16.76
N VAL A 104 -0.98 -3.85 15.82
CA VAL A 104 -1.89 -3.78 14.68
C VAL A 104 -3.28 -4.23 15.11
N ASN A 105 -4.29 -3.44 14.74
CA ASN A 105 -5.67 -3.84 14.94
C ASN A 105 -6.15 -4.69 13.77
N PHE A 106 -6.06 -6.01 13.92
CA PHE A 106 -6.48 -6.97 12.90
C PHE A 106 -8.00 -6.94 12.65
N ASP A 107 -8.83 -6.59 13.65
CA ASP A 107 -10.29 -6.49 13.49
C ASP A 107 -10.74 -5.35 12.57
N LYS A 108 -9.91 -4.29 12.49
CA LYS A 108 -10.06 -3.15 11.59
C LYS A 108 -9.27 -3.31 10.29
N SER A 109 -8.41 -4.31 10.19
CA SER A 109 -7.62 -4.57 9.00
C SER A 109 -8.41 -5.46 8.04
N LEU A 110 -8.34 -5.13 6.76
CA LEU A 110 -9.10 -5.80 5.71
C LEU A 110 -8.14 -6.28 4.62
N ILE A 111 -8.46 -7.44 4.03
CA ILE A 111 -7.82 -7.91 2.81
C ILE A 111 -8.85 -7.99 1.68
N TYR A 112 -8.40 -7.59 0.50
CA TYR A 112 -9.16 -7.63 -0.74
C TYR A 112 -8.47 -8.55 -1.72
N PHE A 113 -9.27 -9.36 -2.40
CA PHE A 113 -8.80 -10.21 -3.48
C PHE A 113 -9.46 -9.79 -4.78
N SER A 114 -8.71 -9.86 -5.87
CA SER A 114 -9.30 -9.76 -7.21
C SER A 114 -10.20 -10.96 -7.48
N ASN A 115 -11.17 -10.80 -8.38
CA ASN A 115 -12.08 -11.88 -8.82
C ASN A 115 -11.38 -13.10 -9.43
N ILE A 116 -10.09 -12.99 -9.75
CA ILE A 116 -9.25 -14.07 -10.29
C ILE A 116 -8.81 -15.05 -9.19
N THR A 117 -8.80 -14.63 -7.92
CA THR A 117 -8.31 -15.45 -6.80
C THR A 117 -9.40 -16.42 -6.36
N SER A 118 -9.08 -17.72 -6.29
CA SER A 118 -10.01 -18.77 -5.86
C SER A 118 -10.48 -18.58 -4.41
N GLU A 119 -11.74 -18.92 -4.09
CA GLU A 119 -12.27 -18.81 -2.72
C GLU A 119 -11.46 -19.62 -1.68
N GLU A 120 -10.88 -20.74 -2.12
CA GLU A 120 -9.97 -21.55 -1.30
C GLU A 120 -8.71 -20.77 -0.94
N ASP A 121 -8.06 -20.13 -1.92
CA ASP A 121 -6.88 -19.30 -1.68
C ASP A 121 -7.21 -18.07 -0.85
N GLN A 122 -8.37 -17.45 -1.08
CA GLN A 122 -8.83 -16.30 -0.29
C GLN A 122 -8.97 -16.68 1.19
N THR A 123 -9.67 -17.78 1.47
CA THR A 123 -9.90 -18.29 2.83
C THR A 123 -8.57 -18.65 3.50
N ARG A 124 -7.67 -19.30 2.77
CA ARG A 124 -6.35 -19.71 3.27
C ARG A 124 -5.48 -18.50 3.60
N ILE A 125 -5.40 -17.52 2.70
CA ILE A 125 -4.59 -16.31 2.89
C ILE A 125 -5.19 -15.42 4.00
N GLY A 126 -6.51 -15.23 4.00
CA GLY A 126 -7.20 -14.44 5.02
C GLY A 126 -7.07 -15.06 6.41
N GLY A 127 -7.20 -16.38 6.52
CA GLY A 127 -6.99 -17.12 7.76
C GLY A 127 -5.55 -17.04 8.27
N GLU A 128 -4.55 -17.09 7.39
CA GLU A 128 -3.16 -16.94 7.78
C GLU A 128 -2.88 -15.54 8.35
N LEU A 129 -3.37 -14.49 7.70
CA LEU A 129 -3.18 -13.12 8.15
C LEU A 129 -4.04 -12.75 9.38
N GLY A 130 -5.14 -13.47 9.62
CA GLY A 130 -6.06 -13.18 10.71
C GLY A 130 -6.86 -11.90 10.50
N VAL A 131 -7.06 -11.47 9.25
CA VAL A 131 -7.81 -10.26 8.88
C VAL A 131 -9.13 -10.63 8.23
N LYS A 132 -10.11 -9.72 8.26
CA LYS A 132 -11.39 -9.94 7.60
C LYS A 132 -11.22 -9.82 6.09
N ILE A 133 -11.74 -10.79 5.37
CA ILE A 133 -11.87 -10.72 3.91
C ILE A 133 -13.05 -9.79 3.62
N SER A 134 -12.81 -8.79 2.80
CA SER A 134 -13.89 -7.94 2.30
C SER A 134 -13.90 -7.96 0.78
N ASN A 135 -15.11 -7.98 0.24
CA ASN A 135 -15.35 -7.99 -1.20
C ASN A 135 -15.60 -6.57 -1.72
N ASN A 136 -15.73 -5.60 -0.81
CA ASN A 136 -15.95 -4.20 -1.15
C ASN A 136 -15.16 -3.32 -0.17
N PRO A 137 -14.11 -2.63 -0.60
CA PRO A 137 -13.44 -1.69 0.28
C PRO A 137 -14.40 -0.56 0.61
N GLU A 138 -14.76 -0.46 1.90
CA GLU A 138 -15.51 0.68 2.40
C GLU A 138 -14.80 1.95 1.94
N LYS A 139 -15.58 2.96 1.51
CA LYS A 139 -15.04 4.25 1.09
C LYS A 139 -14.12 4.80 2.18
N TYR A 140 -12.84 4.99 1.87
CA TYR A 140 -11.91 5.56 2.83
C TYR A 140 -12.19 7.05 2.95
N LEU A 141 -12.71 7.48 4.10
CA LEU A 141 -13.14 8.86 4.34
C LEU A 141 -14.18 9.37 3.33
N GLY A 142 -15.04 8.49 2.82
CA GLY A 142 -16.06 8.84 1.82
C GLY A 142 -15.54 8.90 0.38
N LEU A 143 -14.25 8.66 0.16
CA LEU A 143 -13.65 8.59 -1.17
C LEU A 143 -13.66 7.17 -1.72
N PRO A 144 -13.86 7.00 -3.05
CA PRO A 144 -13.70 5.71 -3.70
C PRO A 144 -12.28 5.18 -3.53
N THR A 145 -12.15 3.88 -3.33
CA THR A 145 -10.88 3.20 -3.04
C THR A 145 -10.47 2.26 -4.16
N MET A 146 -11.37 1.95 -5.09
CA MET A 146 -11.13 1.07 -6.23
C MET A 146 -11.31 1.82 -7.55
N VAL A 147 -10.57 1.41 -8.57
CA VAL A 147 -10.71 1.95 -9.93
C VAL A 147 -12.11 1.68 -10.48
N VAL A 148 -12.74 0.55 -10.13
CA VAL A 148 -14.12 0.23 -10.54
C VAL A 148 -15.13 1.26 -10.05
N ASP A 149 -14.89 1.90 -8.90
CA ASP A 149 -15.78 2.92 -8.36
C ASP A 149 -15.73 4.23 -9.19
N LEU A 150 -14.62 4.44 -9.91
CA LEU A 150 -14.40 5.59 -10.82
C LEU A 150 -14.97 5.34 -12.21
N ILE A 151 -15.48 4.14 -12.50
CA ILE A 151 -16.02 3.76 -13.80
C ILE A 151 -17.55 3.75 -13.71
N ASN A 152 -18.20 4.30 -14.74
CA ASN A 152 -19.62 4.13 -14.97
C ASN A 152 -19.85 2.83 -15.76
N ASP A 153 -20.48 1.86 -15.09
CA ASP A 153 -20.71 0.52 -15.63
C ASP A 153 -21.71 0.51 -16.80
N GLU A 154 -22.65 1.46 -16.84
CA GLU A 154 -23.69 1.49 -17.87
C GLU A 154 -23.17 1.93 -19.24
N ASN A 155 -22.23 2.88 -19.25
CA ASN A 155 -21.73 3.49 -20.49
C ASN A 155 -20.22 3.28 -20.70
N HIS A 156 -19.55 2.54 -19.82
CA HIS A 156 -18.10 2.29 -19.82
C HIS A 156 -17.27 3.58 -19.97
N THR A 157 -17.70 4.65 -19.30
CA THR A 157 -16.94 5.91 -19.23
C THR A 157 -16.41 6.15 -17.83
N TRP A 158 -15.40 7.01 -17.72
CA TRP A 158 -14.92 7.49 -16.43
C TRP A 158 -15.95 8.45 -15.82
N LYS A 159 -16.14 8.39 -14.49
CA LYS A 159 -16.91 9.39 -13.73
C LYS A 159 -16.06 10.65 -13.58
N GLU A 160 -16.12 11.50 -14.61
CA GLU A 160 -15.27 12.68 -14.76
C GLU A 160 -15.36 13.63 -13.56
N ASP A 161 -16.58 13.86 -13.07
CA ASP A 161 -16.87 14.66 -11.87
C ASP A 161 -16.10 14.17 -10.64
N ILE A 162 -16.08 12.86 -10.41
CA ILE A 162 -15.37 12.27 -9.28
C ILE A 162 -13.84 12.36 -9.46
N ILE A 163 -13.34 12.19 -10.69
CA ILE A 163 -11.90 12.24 -10.98
C ILE A 163 -11.36 13.66 -10.84
N GLU A 164 -12.10 14.66 -11.30
CA GLU A 164 -11.77 16.08 -11.14
C GLU A 164 -11.69 16.49 -9.66
N ASP A 165 -12.57 15.96 -8.81
CA ASP A 165 -12.54 16.21 -7.37
C ASP A 165 -11.38 15.49 -6.65
N LEU A 166 -10.94 14.34 -7.16
CA LEU A 166 -9.91 13.52 -6.53
C LEU A 166 -8.47 13.90 -6.91
N PHE A 167 -8.25 14.38 -8.14
CA PHE A 167 -6.92 14.53 -8.70
C PHE A 167 -6.65 15.95 -9.20
N THR A 168 -5.36 16.29 -9.32
CA THR A 168 -4.95 17.55 -9.97
C THR A 168 -5.12 17.46 -11.49
N GLU A 169 -5.12 18.61 -12.16
CA GLU A 169 -5.44 18.74 -13.59
C GLU A 169 -4.63 17.80 -14.51
N GLU A 170 -3.34 17.63 -14.23
CA GLU A 170 -2.44 16.79 -15.02
C GLU A 170 -2.79 15.28 -14.92
N PRO A 171 -2.87 14.67 -13.73
CA PRO A 171 -3.38 13.30 -13.59
C PRO A 171 -4.79 13.10 -14.14
N THR A 172 -5.70 14.06 -13.94
CA THR A 172 -7.09 13.98 -14.45
C THR A 172 -7.10 13.80 -15.97
N LYS A 173 -6.40 14.67 -16.69
CA LYS A 173 -6.25 14.56 -18.16
C LYS A 173 -5.71 13.19 -18.57
N LYS A 174 -4.69 12.68 -17.88
CA LYS A 174 -4.11 11.37 -18.19
C LYS A 174 -5.11 10.24 -17.94
N THR A 175 -5.79 10.23 -16.80
CA THR A 175 -6.78 9.20 -16.46
C THR A 175 -7.92 9.19 -17.47
N LEU A 176 -8.47 10.36 -17.83
CA LEU A 176 -9.56 10.47 -18.81
C LEU A 176 -9.15 10.02 -20.22
N THR A 177 -7.85 10.08 -20.56
CA THR A 177 -7.35 9.55 -21.84
C THR A 177 -7.17 8.03 -21.87
N ILE A 178 -7.29 7.33 -20.73
CA ILE A 178 -7.21 5.86 -20.70
C ILE A 178 -8.52 5.31 -21.28
N PRO A 179 -8.47 4.59 -22.42
CA PRO A 179 -9.68 4.01 -22.99
C PRO A 179 -10.19 2.88 -22.10
N LEU A 180 -11.46 2.98 -21.69
CA LEU A 180 -12.17 1.91 -21.03
C LEU A 180 -12.77 1.00 -22.11
N VAL A 181 -12.14 -0.16 -22.31
CA VAL A 181 -12.54 -1.09 -23.36
C VAL A 181 -13.62 -2.04 -22.81
N ASN A 182 -14.77 -2.11 -23.49
CA ASN A 182 -15.74 -3.17 -23.27
C ASN A 182 -15.29 -4.41 -24.07
N SER A 183 -14.23 -5.08 -23.61
CA SER A 183 -13.71 -6.23 -24.34
C SER A 183 -14.55 -7.45 -24.02
N SER A 184 -15.40 -7.83 -24.98
CA SER A 184 -16.00 -9.16 -25.05
C SER A 184 -15.04 -10.18 -25.66
N PHE A 185 -13.82 -9.77 -26.02
CA PHE A 185 -12.81 -10.61 -26.64
C PHE A 185 -11.75 -11.03 -25.60
N PRO A 186 -11.29 -12.29 -25.63
CA PRO A 186 -10.19 -12.71 -24.77
C PRO A 186 -8.91 -11.97 -25.13
N ASP A 187 -8.12 -11.61 -24.11
CA ASP A 187 -6.80 -11.01 -24.27
C ASP A 187 -5.94 -11.83 -25.25
N LYS A 188 -5.35 -11.17 -26.23
CA LYS A 188 -4.39 -11.80 -27.16
C LYS A 188 -2.98 -11.26 -26.95
N LEU A 189 -2.00 -12.17 -27.03
CA LEU A 189 -0.58 -11.80 -27.04
C LEU A 189 -0.25 -11.16 -28.39
N VAL A 190 0.33 -9.96 -28.34
CA VAL A 190 0.71 -9.19 -29.54
C VAL A 190 2.20 -8.92 -29.56
N TRP A 191 2.83 -9.18 -30.70
CA TRP A 191 4.21 -8.82 -30.96
C TRP A 191 4.34 -7.34 -31.36
N ARG A 192 5.11 -6.57 -30.59
CA ARG A 192 5.39 -5.14 -30.87
C ARG A 192 6.50 -4.91 -31.89
N GLY A 193 7.23 -5.96 -32.29
CA GLY A 193 8.46 -5.80 -33.05
C GLY A 193 8.27 -5.46 -34.53
N ASP A 194 7.03 -5.51 -35.01
CA ASP A 194 6.60 -5.00 -36.30
C ASP A 194 5.09 -4.72 -36.27
N SER A 195 4.54 -4.25 -37.38
CA SER A 195 3.13 -3.93 -37.54
C SER A 195 2.21 -5.15 -37.71
N THR A 196 2.75 -6.36 -37.74
CA THR A 196 1.96 -7.58 -38.02
C THR A 196 1.29 -8.15 -36.79
N GLU A 197 1.65 -7.66 -35.60
CA GLU A 197 1.17 -8.18 -34.31
C GLU A 197 1.55 -9.65 -34.04
N GLU A 198 2.23 -10.33 -34.97
CA GLU A 198 2.65 -11.73 -34.88
C GLU A 198 4.17 -11.85 -34.71
N TYR A 199 4.61 -12.75 -33.83
CA TYR A 199 6.03 -12.99 -33.63
C TYR A 199 6.61 -13.82 -34.78
N SER A 200 7.74 -13.36 -35.33
CA SER A 200 8.60 -14.17 -36.18
C SER A 200 10.04 -14.12 -35.70
N VAL A 201 10.83 -15.16 -35.95
CA VAL A 201 12.26 -15.19 -35.61
C VAL A 201 13.00 -14.00 -36.25
N LYS A 202 12.62 -13.62 -37.47
CA LYS A 202 13.20 -12.48 -38.20
C LYS A 202 12.89 -11.14 -37.52
N SER A 203 11.64 -10.93 -37.10
CA SER A 203 11.24 -9.70 -36.41
C SER A 203 11.79 -9.64 -34.99
N GLY A 204 11.88 -10.78 -34.30
CA GLY A 204 12.60 -10.94 -33.03
C GLY A 204 14.07 -10.52 -33.13
N TYR A 205 14.79 -11.03 -34.13
CA TYR A 205 16.21 -10.71 -34.33
C TYR A 205 16.41 -9.22 -34.67
N LYS A 206 15.57 -8.66 -35.55
CA LYS A 206 15.58 -7.22 -35.90
C LYS A 206 15.33 -6.36 -34.66
N TRP A 207 14.38 -6.76 -33.82
CA TRP A 207 14.08 -6.05 -32.58
C TRP A 207 15.26 -6.09 -31.61
N CYS A 208 15.89 -7.25 -31.38
CA CYS A 208 17.06 -7.38 -30.53
C CYS A 208 18.23 -6.50 -30.98
N ILE A 209 18.51 -6.44 -32.29
CA ILE A 209 19.57 -5.56 -32.82
C ILE A 209 19.25 -4.09 -32.54
N THR A 210 17.99 -3.68 -32.72
CA THR A 210 17.56 -2.28 -32.56
C THR A 210 17.48 -1.87 -31.09
N SER A 211 17.05 -2.77 -30.20
CA SER A 211 16.88 -2.50 -28.77
C SER A 211 18.19 -2.54 -27.99
N ASN A 212 19.21 -3.29 -28.43
CA ASN A 212 20.55 -3.23 -27.85
C ASN A 212 21.23 -1.86 -28.02
N GLN A 213 20.78 -1.02 -28.97
CA GLN A 213 21.28 0.35 -29.11
C GLN A 213 20.60 1.34 -28.14
N ASN A 214 19.39 1.03 -27.66
CA ASN A 214 18.55 1.97 -26.91
C ASN A 214 18.24 1.55 -25.46
N GLY A 215 18.89 0.49 -24.94
CA GLY A 215 18.83 0.10 -23.52
C GLY A 215 17.42 -0.23 -22.98
N THR A 216 16.45 -0.50 -23.86
CA THR A 216 15.03 -0.57 -23.47
C THR A 216 14.68 -1.97 -22.98
N ARG A 217 14.10 -2.06 -21.77
CA ARG A 217 13.66 -3.33 -21.15
C ARG A 217 12.51 -3.98 -21.93
N GLN A 218 12.50 -5.31 -21.88
CA GLN A 218 11.47 -6.17 -22.47
C GLN A 218 10.11 -5.91 -21.81
N THR A 219 9.07 -5.68 -22.60
CA THR A 219 7.68 -5.61 -22.09
C THR A 219 6.75 -6.27 -23.10
N ILE A 220 6.14 -7.37 -22.68
CA ILE A 220 5.02 -8.01 -23.39
C ILE A 220 3.77 -7.19 -23.04
N ILE A 221 2.96 -6.89 -24.05
CA ILE A 221 1.72 -6.11 -23.87
C ILE A 221 0.55 -6.92 -24.37
N TYR A 222 -0.49 -6.95 -23.55
CA TYR A 222 -1.77 -7.53 -23.85
C TYR A 222 -2.62 -6.50 -24.58
N LYS A 223 -3.29 -6.91 -25.66
CA LYS A 223 -4.27 -6.08 -26.36
C LYS A 223 -5.65 -6.65 -26.04
N THR A 224 -6.46 -5.84 -25.38
CA THR A 224 -7.89 -6.03 -25.14
C THR A 224 -8.72 -5.71 -26.37
#